data_AF-A0A6V7R0W0-F1
#
_entry.id   AF-A0A6V7R0W0-F1
#
_cell.length_a   1.000
_cell.length_b   1.000
_cell.length_c   1.000
_cell.angle_alpha   90.00
_cell.angle_beta   90.00
_cell.angle_gamma   90.00
#
_symmetry.space_group_name_H-M   'P 1'
#
loop_
_entity.id
_entity.type
_entity.pdbx_description
1 polymer ?
#
loop_
_entity_poly.entity_id
_entity_poly.type
_entity_poly.pdbx_seq_one_letter_code
_entity_poly.pdbx_strand_id
1 'polypeptide(L)'
;MVKGELLRGSLYVTLINLIILDFYHTIPWYIQYGPIIVVGIVTVLSVVLDKDNNEEENKKAPILYRLFLLISLCLVVISMNVAVGEPSTELFNIYSLSFWTIFIAVPLLSSVYSKVKERES
;
A
#
# COMPACT_ATOMS: atom_id res chain seq x y z
N MET A 1 -20.13 6.15 -1.57
CA MET A 1 -19.34 6.13 -2.83
C MET A 1 -18.11 7.05 -2.81
N VAL A 2 -18.26 8.39 -2.80
CA VAL A 2 -17.11 9.34 -2.88
C VAL A 2 -16.11 9.20 -1.72
N LYS A 3 -16.59 8.98 -0.48
CA LYS A 3 -15.73 8.82 0.71
C LYS A 3 -14.79 7.61 0.61
N GLY A 4 -15.28 6.48 0.09
CA GLY A 4 -14.51 5.23 0.00
C GLY A 4 -13.41 5.29 -1.06
N GLU A 5 -13.65 5.96 -2.19
CA GLU A 5 -12.63 6.19 -3.21
C GLU A 5 -11.57 7.20 -2.74
N LEU A 6 -11.99 8.24 -2.03
CA LEU A 6 -11.10 9.25 -1.46
C LEU A 6 -10.18 8.65 -0.39
N LEU A 7 -10.70 7.75 0.45
CA LEU A 7 -9.93 6.99 1.43
C LEU A 7 -8.90 6.04 0.77
N ARG A 8 -9.31 5.34 -0.29
CA ARG A 8 -8.40 4.45 -1.05
C ARG A 8 -7.30 5.24 -1.74
N GLY A 9 -7.65 6.38 -2.34
CA GLY A 9 -6.69 7.29 -2.96
C GLY A 9 -5.71 7.89 -1.95
N SER A 10 -6.19 8.32 -0.78
CA SER A 10 -5.32 8.88 0.27
C SER A 10 -4.35 7.83 0.84
N LEU A 11 -4.81 6.59 1.06
CA LEU A 11 -3.95 5.48 1.46
C LEU A 11 -2.88 5.18 0.41
N TYR A 12 -3.26 5.17 -0.87
CA TYR A 12 -2.31 4.94 -1.96
C TYR A 12 -1.22 6.02 -2.03
N VAL A 13 -1.61 7.30 -1.93
CA VAL A 13 -0.67 8.43 -1.88
C VAL A 13 0.23 8.34 -0.64
N THR A 14 -0.32 7.88 0.49
CA THR A 14 0.44 7.69 1.73
C THR A 14 1.50 6.60 1.58
N LEU A 15 1.18 5.48 0.93
CA LEU A 15 2.14 4.41 0.63
C LEU A 15 3.25 4.88 -0.31
N ILE A 16 2.91 5.64 -1.35
CA ILE A 16 3.91 6.25 -2.24
C ILE A 16 4.83 7.18 -1.45
N ASN A 17 4.28 8.05 -0.60
CA ASN A 17 5.09 8.93 0.24
C ASN A 17 6.01 8.13 1.16
N LEU A 18 5.50 7.07 1.79
CA LEU A 18 6.30 6.21 2.67
C LEU A 18 7.48 5.59 1.91
N ILE A 19 7.27 5.11 0.69
CA ILE A 19 8.35 4.61 -0.19
C ILE A 19 9.36 5.73 -0.45
N ILE A 20 8.91 6.89 -0.93
CA ILE A 20 9.80 8.00 -1.29
C ILE A 20 10.66 8.43 -0.10
N LEU A 21 10.08 8.54 1.08
CA LEU A 21 10.76 8.98 2.30
C LEU A 21 11.86 8.03 2.76
N ASP A 22 11.70 6.74 2.51
CA ASP A 22 12.72 5.76 2.84
C ASP A 22 14.03 5.97 2.04
N PHE A 23 13.94 6.53 0.84
CA PHE A 23 15.12 6.92 0.05
C PHE A 23 15.68 8.27 0.49
N TYR A 24 14.83 9.20 0.95
CA TYR A 24 15.23 10.54 1.40
C TYR A 24 15.44 10.64 2.91
N HIS A 25 16.08 9.64 3.51
CA HIS A 25 16.27 9.47 4.96
C HIS A 25 17.04 10.61 5.68
N THR A 26 17.63 11.55 4.94
CA THR A 26 18.30 12.74 5.48
C THR A 26 17.35 13.90 5.82
N ILE A 27 16.09 13.83 5.38
CA ILE A 27 15.07 14.86 5.69
C ILE A 27 14.53 14.62 7.12
N PRO A 28 14.33 15.65 7.96
CA PRO A 28 13.80 15.48 9.31
C PRO A 28 12.47 14.75 9.36
N TRP A 29 12.38 13.74 10.24
CA TRP A 29 11.27 12.78 10.32
C TRP A 29 9.87 13.42 10.43
N TYR A 30 9.72 14.59 11.05
CA TYR A 30 8.42 15.25 11.22
C TYR A 30 7.91 15.93 9.92
N ILE A 31 8.82 16.33 9.03
CA ILE A 31 8.49 16.79 7.67
C ILE A 31 8.11 15.59 6.80
N GLN A 32 8.76 14.45 7.05
CA GLN A 32 8.55 13.20 6.34
C GLN A 32 7.24 12.51 6.73
N TYR A 33 7.07 12.15 8.00
CA TYR A 33 5.97 11.30 8.47
C TYR A 33 4.75 12.09 8.94
N GLY A 34 4.84 13.42 9.11
CA GLY A 34 3.71 14.25 9.53
C GLY A 34 2.46 14.05 8.66
N PRO A 35 2.55 14.21 7.33
CA PRO A 35 1.43 13.94 6.42
C PRO A 35 0.89 12.50 6.50
N ILE A 36 1.79 11.51 6.66
CA ILE A 36 1.43 10.08 6.76
C ILE A 36 0.62 9.81 8.03
N ILE A 37 1.07 10.33 9.17
CA ILE A 37 0.40 10.18 10.46
C ILE A 37 -0.98 10.84 10.41
N VAL A 38 -1.08 12.02 9.81
CA VAL A 38 -2.35 12.74 9.65
C VAL A 38 -3.33 11.93 8.80
N VAL A 39 -2.90 11.37 7.65
CA VAL A 39 -3.78 10.51 6.84
C VAL A 39 -4.19 9.26 7.61
N GLY A 40 -3.27 8.61 8.33
CA GLY A 40 -3.57 7.45 9.16
C GLY A 40 -4.63 7.74 10.22
N ILE A 41 -4.51 8.85 10.95
CA ILE A 41 -5.48 9.29 11.96
C ILE A 41 -6.84 9.57 11.31
N VAL A 42 -6.87 10.31 10.20
CA VAL A 42 -8.12 10.62 9.47
C VAL A 42 -8.80 9.34 8.97
N THR A 43 -8.03 8.37 8.49
CA THR A 43 -8.56 7.08 8.03
C THR A 43 -9.19 6.30 9.19
N VAL A 44 -8.48 6.16 10.31
CA VAL A 44 -9.01 5.46 11.50
C VAL A 44 -10.26 6.15 12.02
N LEU A 45 -10.25 7.48 12.13
CA LEU A 45 -11.42 8.25 12.55
C LEU A 45 -12.59 8.09 11.58
N SER A 46 -12.35 8.09 10.27
CA SER A 46 -13.39 7.90 9.27
C SER A 46 -14.05 6.52 9.42
N VAL A 47 -13.26 5.47 9.63
CA VAL A 47 -13.77 4.09 9.84
C VAL A 47 -14.54 3.97 11.16
N VAL A 48 -14.04 4.58 12.25
CA VAL A 48 -14.71 4.55 13.56
C VAL A 48 -16.01 5.33 13.54
N LEU A 49 -16.07 6.46 12.82
CA LEU A 49 -17.25 7.32 12.72
C LEU A 49 -18.31 6.79 11.74
N ASP A 50 -17.93 6.06 10.68
CA ASP A 50 -18.89 5.43 9.75
C ASP A 50 -19.51 4.13 10.30
N LYS A 51 -19.25 3.75 11.56
CA LYS A 51 -19.70 2.48 12.15
C LYS A 51 -21.23 2.28 12.23
N ASP A 52 -22.02 3.31 11.94
CA ASP A 52 -23.49 3.26 12.03
C ASP A 52 -24.23 3.27 10.69
N ASN A 53 -23.53 3.27 9.55
CA ASN A 53 -24.22 3.26 8.25
C ASN A 53 -23.61 2.26 7.26
N ASN A 54 -24.44 1.25 7.00
CA ASN A 54 -24.45 0.35 5.85
C ASN A 54 -23.47 -0.83 5.87
N GLU A 55 -24.10 -2.00 5.85
CA GLU A 55 -23.80 -3.15 5.01
C GLU A 55 -23.52 -2.72 3.54
N GLU A 56 -22.53 -1.87 3.29
CA GLU A 56 -22.04 -1.65 1.94
C GLU A 56 -21.39 -2.98 1.51
N GLU A 57 -22.08 -3.69 0.63
CA GLU A 57 -21.58 -4.83 -0.12
C GLU A 57 -20.09 -4.61 -0.39
N ASN A 58 -19.27 -5.48 0.20
CA ASN A 58 -17.84 -5.49 0.04
C ASN A 58 -17.53 -5.92 -1.41
N LYS A 59 -17.82 -5.05 -2.38
CA LYS A 59 -17.50 -5.22 -3.80
C LYS A 59 -15.98 -5.28 -3.86
N LYS A 60 -15.46 -6.50 -3.79
CA LYS A 60 -14.04 -6.81 -3.94
C LYS A 60 -13.56 -6.03 -5.15
N ALA A 61 -12.60 -5.11 -4.92
CA ALA A 61 -12.00 -4.38 -6.02
C ALA A 61 -11.52 -5.39 -7.09
N PRO A 62 -11.81 -5.16 -8.38
CA PRO A 62 -11.50 -6.10 -9.44
C PRO A 62 -10.02 -6.48 -9.38
N ILE A 63 -9.70 -7.76 -9.63
CA ILE A 63 -8.35 -8.31 -9.56
C ILE A 63 -7.35 -7.47 -10.38
N LEU A 64 -7.78 -6.97 -11.54
CA LEU A 64 -6.99 -6.10 -12.39
C LEU A 64 -6.60 -4.79 -11.71
N TYR A 65 -7.50 -4.18 -10.94
CA TYR A 65 -7.20 -2.95 -10.20
C TYR A 65 -6.17 -3.20 -9.09
N ARG A 66 -6.28 -4.33 -8.38
CA ARG A 66 -5.30 -4.71 -7.34
C ARG A 66 -3.91 -4.98 -7.93
N LEU A 67 -3.86 -5.71 -9.05
CA LEU A 67 -2.63 -5.95 -9.80
C LEU A 67 -2.01 -4.64 -10.30
N PHE A 68 -2.82 -3.74 -10.85
CA PHE A 68 -2.37 -2.43 -11.31
C PHE A 68 -1.74 -1.61 -10.19
N LEU A 69 -2.39 -1.54 -9.02
CA LEU A 69 -1.84 -0.83 -7.85
C LEU A 69 -0.52 -1.44 -7.40
N LEU A 70 -0.43 -2.77 -7.35
CA LEU A 70 0.79 -3.46 -6.93
C LEU A 70 1.93 -3.22 -7.91
N ILE A 71 1.67 -3.35 -9.22
CA ILE A 71 2.65 -3.06 -10.28
C ILE A 71 3.09 -1.60 -10.19
N SER A 72 2.15 -0.67 -10.00
CA SER A 72 2.49 0.75 -9.87
C SER A 72 3.37 1.03 -8.65
N LEU A 73 3.12 0.39 -7.50
CA LEU A 73 3.99 0.55 -6.32
C LEU A 73 5.38 -0.04 -6.57
N CYS A 74 5.47 -1.21 -7.19
CA CYS A 74 6.75 -1.79 -7.59
C CYS A 74 7.53 -0.87 -8.54
N LEU A 75 6.85 -0.25 -9.52
CA LEU A 75 7.47 0.70 -10.44
C LEU A 75 8.01 1.94 -9.71
N VAL A 76 7.30 2.45 -8.71
CA VAL A 76 7.79 3.55 -7.86
C VAL A 76 9.06 3.11 -7.13
N VAL A 77 9.06 1.96 -6.47
CA VAL A 77 10.24 1.44 -5.76
C VAL A 77 11.43 1.24 -6.71
N ILE A 78 11.22 0.62 -7.87
CA ILE A 78 12.26 0.41 -8.88
C ILE A 78 12.82 1.75 -9.37
N SER A 79 11.93 2.71 -9.68
CA SER A 79 12.33 4.04 -10.13
C SER A 79 13.18 4.76 -9.09
N MET A 80 12.82 4.65 -7.81
CA MET A 80 13.58 5.23 -6.70
C MET A 80 14.94 4.55 -6.50
N ASN A 81 15.03 3.22 -6.60
CA ASN A 81 16.31 2.51 -6.55
C ASN A 81 17.27 2.92 -7.67
N VAL A 82 16.75 3.18 -8.87
CA VAL A 82 17.56 3.58 -10.03
C VAL A 82 17.92 5.06 -9.99
N ALA A 83 16.98 5.93 -9.61
CA ALA A 83 17.16 7.38 -9.69
C ALA A 83 17.82 7.99 -8.44
N VAL A 84 17.53 7.45 -7.26
CA VAL A 84 18.01 7.99 -5.98
C VAL A 84 19.12 7.12 -5.39
N GLY A 85 19.01 5.80 -5.50
CA GLY A 85 20.01 4.86 -4.99
C GLY A 85 19.46 3.95 -3.91
N GLU A 86 20.25 3.66 -2.87
CA GLU A 86 19.87 2.66 -1.86
C GLU A 86 18.86 3.23 -0.84
N PRO A 87 17.73 2.53 -0.61
CA PRO A 87 16.78 2.92 0.43
C PRO A 87 17.34 2.65 1.84
N SER A 88 16.77 3.31 2.86
CA SER A 88 17.17 3.08 4.25
C SER A 88 16.78 1.69 4.76
N THR A 89 15.70 1.10 4.22
CA THR A 89 15.23 -0.22 4.60
C THR A 89 15.38 -1.25 3.48
N GLU A 90 15.62 -2.51 3.87
CA GLU A 90 15.66 -3.63 2.93
C GLU A 90 14.30 -3.91 2.26
N LEU A 91 13.20 -3.38 2.81
CA LEU A 91 11.84 -3.59 2.30
C LEU A 91 11.66 -3.00 0.90
N PHE A 92 12.33 -1.89 0.61
CA PHE A 92 12.26 -1.22 -0.70
C PHE A 92 13.53 -1.41 -1.51
N ASN A 93 14.50 -2.21 -1.04
CA ASN A 93 15.70 -2.52 -1.80
C ASN A 93 15.39 -3.64 -2.80
N ILE A 94 15.45 -3.34 -4.10
CA ILE A 94 15.14 -4.33 -5.17
C ILE A 94 16.15 -5.48 -5.24
N TYR A 95 17.32 -5.31 -4.64
CA TYR A 95 18.35 -6.34 -4.53
C TYR A 95 18.16 -7.24 -3.30
N SER A 96 17.33 -6.83 -2.33
CA SER A 96 17.02 -7.65 -1.15
C SER A 96 15.90 -8.66 -1.44
N LEU A 97 16.04 -9.86 -0.88
CA LEU A 97 14.99 -10.89 -0.93
C LEU A 97 13.70 -10.41 -0.24
N SER A 98 13.82 -9.54 0.78
CA SER A 98 12.70 -8.98 1.54
C SER A 98 11.69 -8.27 0.64
N PHE A 99 12.16 -7.48 -0.33
CA PHE A 99 11.30 -6.83 -1.32
C PHE A 99 10.48 -7.85 -2.13
N TRP A 100 11.13 -8.86 -2.71
CA TRP A 100 10.48 -9.87 -3.55
C TRP A 100 9.46 -10.71 -2.77
N THR A 101 9.76 -11.04 -1.52
CA THR A 101 8.84 -11.82 -0.69
C THR A 101 7.56 -11.04 -0.39
N ILE A 102 7.66 -9.77 -0.03
CA ILE A 102 6.50 -8.96 0.37
C ILE A 102 5.69 -8.50 -0.83
N PHE A 103 6.35 -8.01 -1.90
CA PHE A 103 5.65 -7.46 -3.05
C PHE A 103 5.21 -8.51 -4.06
N ILE A 104 5.79 -9.71 -4.06
CA ILE A 104 5.44 -10.76 -5.05
C ILE A 104 4.94 -12.03 -4.38
N ALA A 105 5.72 -12.63 -3.47
CA ALA A 105 5.37 -13.93 -2.91
C ALA A 105 4.08 -13.88 -2.08
N VAL A 106 3.93 -12.90 -1.19
CA VAL A 106 2.74 -12.76 -0.33
C VAL A 106 1.44 -12.57 -1.14
N PRO A 107 1.36 -11.64 -2.12
CA PRO A 107 0.19 -11.51 -2.98
C PRO A 107 -0.14 -12.77 -3.77
N LEU A 108 0.88 -13.46 -4.30
CA LEU A 108 0.69 -14.72 -5.02
C LEU A 108 0.13 -15.81 -4.10
N LEU A 109 0.71 -15.98 -2.91
CA LEU A 109 0.22 -16.91 -1.89
C LEU A 109 -1.22 -16.61 -1.49
N SER A 110 -1.55 -15.33 -1.28
CA SER A 110 -2.92 -14.91 -0.98
C SER A 110 -3.89 -15.28 -2.11
N SER A 111 -3.47 -15.12 -3.37
CA SER A 111 -4.30 -15.48 -4.53
C SER A 111 -4.52 -16.99 -4.64
N VAL A 112 -3.47 -17.79 -4.38
CA VAL A 112 -3.55 -19.26 -4.38
C VAL A 112 -4.45 -19.73 -3.25
N TYR A 113 -4.26 -19.20 -2.04
CA TYR A 113 -5.08 -19.52 -0.88
C TYR A 113 -6.57 -19.21 -1.15
N SER A 114 -6.88 -18.05 -1.74
CA SER A 114 -8.26 -17.72 -2.08
C SER A 114 -8.88 -18.70 -3.09
N LYS A 115 -8.11 -19.16 -4.08
CA LYS A 115 -8.57 -20.13 -5.08
C LYS A 115 -8.78 -21.53 -4.49
N VAL A 116 -7.94 -21.94 -3.54
CA VAL A 116 -8.11 -23.23 -2.84
C VAL A 116 -9.36 -23.19 -1.97
N LYS A 117 -9.54 -22.12 -1.19
CA LYS A 117 -10.72 -21.93 -0.34
C LYS A 117 -12.04 -21.91 -1.12
N GLU A 118 -12.06 -21.35 -2.33
CA GLU A 118 -13.23 -21.37 -3.22
C GLU A 118 -13.54 -22.76 -3.80
N ARG A 119 -12.58 -23.70 -3.82
CA ARG A 119 -12.80 -25.08 -4.29
C ARG A 119 -13.26 -26.03 -3.20
N GLU A 120 -13.04 -25.68 -1.93
CA GLU A 120 -13.42 -26.48 -0.76
C GLU A 120 -14.79 -26.07 -0.17
N SER A 121 -15.39 -24.99 -0.66
CA SER A 121 -16.73 -24.50 -0.30
C SER A 121 -17.78 -24.91 -1.33
#